data_AF-A0A7Y2CK87-F1
#
_entry.id   AF-A0A7Y2CK87-F1
#
_cell.length_a   1.000
_cell.length_b   1.000
_cell.length_c   1.000
_cell.angle_alpha   90.00
_cell.angle_beta   90.00
_cell.angle_gamma   90.00
#
_symmetry.space_group_name_H-M   'P 1'
#
loop_
_entity.id
_entity.type
_entity.pdbx_description
1 polymer ?
#
loop_
_entity_poly.entity_id
_entity_poly.type
_entity_poly.pdbx_seq_one_letter_code
_entity_poly.pdbx_strand_id
1 'polypeptide(L)'
;MPPRFLFILTAWTVLLATVSAAAVPPGTEIENTAVAVYAVGVDSGFVSVSNVVRTVTVGERTPSRTEFLRYGPGFASAEPVRVRTTEFSVSGQPAGPLQSLPPPRDPATGSSLDLSSPLPLVPTTVFRRGEPVFVRLTDPDQNLDSQVLESVFVTLVADAPDEQELLRLSETDIASGVFTGYVPIDAAPTTRALFDGSLSVVVNTQLTARYVDVEDDSDISSHEAWVDPAGIVFNSATGAPVDGARVTLIDIATGQPASVTGDDGSAFPSTVTSGRAESDAGGTTYVVAAGGWQFPLVAPGTYRLEIETPSGYVAPSGAADEQLQLLPGAPFRLSVASRGEPFAVTGGRMDPLDLPVDPAAPALSLTKTARLTHAAPGDFVPYELLVENRGSLSGAGIVITDWLPRGFRYEPGSAVLDGATVNDPDIDPDGRTLHFRIGDVANGERRVLRYVAHVGA
;
A
#
# COMPACT_ATOMS: atom_id res chain seq x y z
N MET A 1 -2.09 -88.44 9.31
CA MET A 1 -3.50 -88.33 9.77
C MET A 1 -3.51 -87.51 11.06
N PRO A 2 -4.50 -86.62 11.25
CA PRO A 2 -4.38 -85.33 11.96
C PRO A 2 -4.73 -85.41 13.47
N PRO A 3 -4.80 -84.26 14.19
CA PRO A 3 -6.09 -83.59 14.24
C PRO A 3 -6.04 -82.10 13.88
N ARG A 4 -7.07 -81.71 13.16
CA ARG A 4 -7.47 -80.34 12.86
C ARG A 4 -7.98 -79.70 14.15
N PHE A 5 -7.47 -78.53 14.52
CA PHE A 5 -8.15 -77.67 15.48
C PHE A 5 -8.85 -76.53 14.76
N LEU A 6 -10.16 -76.59 14.85
CA LEU A 6 -11.14 -75.62 14.41
C LEU A 6 -11.00 -74.36 15.27
N PHE A 7 -10.44 -73.27 14.74
CA PHE A 7 -10.59 -71.96 15.38
C PHE A 7 -11.98 -71.42 15.03
N ILE A 8 -12.88 -71.53 15.99
CA ILE A 8 -14.18 -70.86 15.93
C ILE A 8 -13.93 -69.38 16.17
N LEU A 9 -13.97 -68.58 15.09
CA LEU A 9 -14.02 -67.13 15.18
C LEU A 9 -15.46 -66.74 15.54
N THR A 10 -15.79 -66.66 16.83
CA THR A 10 -17.05 -66.06 17.27
C THR A 10 -16.94 -64.55 17.08
N ALA A 11 -17.36 -64.08 15.90
CA ALA A 11 -17.60 -62.66 15.65
C ALA A 11 -18.84 -62.24 16.46
N TRP A 12 -18.62 -61.62 17.61
CA TRP A 12 -19.67 -60.85 18.28
C TRP A 12 -19.82 -59.54 17.51
N THR A 13 -20.80 -59.46 16.61
CA THR A 13 -21.30 -58.20 16.09
C THR A 13 -21.92 -57.42 17.25
N VAL A 14 -21.14 -56.52 17.85
CA VAL A 14 -21.67 -55.47 18.71
C VAL A 14 -22.47 -54.55 17.80
N LEU A 15 -23.76 -54.43 18.11
CA LEU A 15 -24.67 -53.44 17.54
C LEU A 15 -24.08 -52.06 17.87
N LEU A 16 -23.43 -51.39 16.90
CA LEU A 16 -23.04 -49.99 17.05
C LEU A 16 -24.34 -49.17 17.07
N ALA A 17 -24.85 -48.89 18.27
CA ALA A 17 -25.72 -47.76 18.46
C ALA A 17 -24.91 -46.52 18.04
N THR A 18 -25.35 -45.86 16.97
CA THR A 18 -24.84 -44.53 16.61
C THR A 18 -25.31 -43.57 17.69
N VAL A 19 -24.53 -43.47 18.77
CA VAL A 19 -24.64 -42.35 19.70
C VAL A 19 -24.13 -41.15 18.91
N SER A 20 -25.03 -40.22 18.59
CA SER A 20 -24.60 -38.88 18.18
C SER A 20 -23.74 -38.35 19.33
N ALA A 21 -22.43 -38.23 19.10
CA ALA A 21 -21.53 -37.66 20.08
C ALA A 21 -21.96 -36.20 20.26
N ALA A 22 -22.40 -35.85 21.47
CA ALA A 22 -22.60 -34.45 21.83
C ALA A 22 -21.26 -33.72 21.69
N ALA A 23 -21.30 -32.49 21.18
CA ALA A 23 -20.11 -31.64 21.14
C ALA A 23 -19.56 -31.51 22.57
N VAL A 24 -18.26 -31.74 22.73
CA VAL A 24 -17.59 -31.63 24.02
C VAL A 24 -17.29 -30.14 24.25
N PRO A 25 -17.79 -29.50 25.31
CA PRO A 25 -17.55 -28.08 25.58
C PRO A 25 -16.05 -27.78 25.67
N PRO A 26 -15.59 -26.58 25.30
CA PRO A 26 -14.24 -26.12 25.58
C PRO A 26 -13.90 -26.22 27.07
N GLY A 27 -12.62 -26.46 27.39
CA GLY A 27 -12.12 -26.67 28.75
C GLY A 27 -12.39 -28.07 29.33
N THR A 28 -12.99 -29.00 28.58
CA THR A 28 -13.25 -30.36 29.06
C THR A 28 -11.98 -31.19 29.03
N GLU A 29 -11.56 -31.70 30.19
CA GLU A 29 -10.47 -32.66 30.27
C GLU A 29 -10.94 -34.06 29.82
N ILE A 30 -10.37 -34.53 28.72
CA ILE A 30 -10.55 -35.87 28.18
C ILE A 30 -9.37 -36.73 28.63
N GLU A 31 -9.64 -37.68 29.52
CA GLU A 31 -8.71 -38.74 29.86
C GLU A 31 -8.89 -39.94 28.93
N ASN A 32 -7.82 -40.38 28.30
CA ASN A 32 -7.80 -41.56 27.45
C ASN A 32 -6.83 -42.61 28.02
N THR A 33 -7.30 -43.85 28.14
CA THR A 33 -6.50 -45.02 28.51
C THR A 33 -6.77 -46.16 27.55
N ALA A 34 -5.74 -46.91 27.20
CA ALA A 34 -5.84 -48.14 26.43
C ALA A 34 -5.70 -49.35 27.34
N VAL A 35 -6.43 -50.42 27.03
CA VAL A 35 -6.37 -51.69 27.77
C VAL A 35 -6.01 -52.80 26.79
N ALA A 36 -4.93 -53.53 27.09
CA ALA A 36 -4.54 -54.73 26.38
C ALA A 36 -4.95 -55.96 27.20
N VAL A 37 -5.72 -56.86 26.60
CA VAL A 37 -6.07 -58.17 27.18
C VAL A 37 -5.31 -59.25 26.43
N TYR A 38 -4.58 -60.10 27.15
CA TYR A 38 -3.75 -61.14 26.55
C TYR A 38 -3.73 -62.42 27.38
N ALA A 39 -3.17 -63.48 26.79
CA ALA A 39 -3.00 -64.80 27.40
C ALA A 39 -1.52 -65.18 27.43
N VAL A 40 -1.12 -65.96 28.44
CA VAL A 40 0.25 -66.51 28.56
C VAL A 40 0.11 -68.02 28.73
N GLY A 41 0.42 -68.77 27.66
CA GLY A 41 0.22 -70.22 27.64
C GLY A 41 -1.27 -70.59 27.64
N VAL A 42 -1.72 -71.33 28.65
CA VAL A 42 -3.14 -71.74 28.81
C VAL A 42 -3.95 -70.79 29.69
N ASP A 43 -3.28 -69.88 30.41
CA ASP A 43 -3.93 -68.90 31.28
C ASP A 43 -4.31 -67.66 30.47
N SER A 44 -5.59 -67.29 30.52
CA SER A 44 -6.16 -66.16 29.79
C SER A 44 -6.74 -65.11 30.73
N GLY A 45 -6.83 -63.87 30.27
CA GLY A 45 -7.44 -62.77 31.03
C GLY A 45 -6.43 -61.87 31.74
N PHE A 46 -5.16 -61.91 31.35
CA PHE A 46 -4.19 -60.91 31.78
C PHE A 46 -4.55 -59.57 31.16
N VAL A 47 -4.54 -58.54 31.99
CA VAL A 47 -4.88 -57.17 31.59
C VAL A 47 -3.68 -56.29 31.86
N SER A 48 -3.25 -55.52 30.86
CA SER A 48 -2.32 -54.41 31.02
C SER A 48 -3.02 -53.12 30.63
N VAL A 49 -2.97 -52.12 31.50
CA VAL A 49 -3.54 -50.79 31.25
C VAL A 49 -2.39 -49.85 30.87
N SER A 50 -2.59 -49.00 29.86
CA SER A 50 -1.62 -47.98 29.48
C SER A 50 -1.53 -46.86 30.53
N ASN A 51 -0.60 -45.93 30.33
CA ASN A 51 -0.68 -44.63 30.97
C ASN A 51 -1.95 -43.87 30.54
N VAL A 52 -2.37 -42.91 31.36
CA VAL A 52 -3.42 -41.95 31.01
C VAL A 52 -2.82 -40.87 30.11
N VAL A 53 -3.48 -40.57 29.00
CA VAL A 53 -3.24 -39.35 28.20
C VAL A 53 -4.36 -38.38 28.49
N ARG A 54 -4.02 -37.15 28.88
CA ARG A 54 -4.97 -36.06 29.13
C ARG A 54 -4.96 -35.11 27.93
N THR A 55 -6.15 -34.74 27.46
CA THR A 55 -6.33 -33.76 26.39
C THR A 55 -7.47 -32.84 26.79
N VAL A 56 -7.24 -31.53 26.82
CA VAL A 56 -8.31 -30.55 27.10
C VAL A 56 -8.88 -30.08 25.77
N THR A 57 -10.21 -30.08 25.61
CA THR A 57 -10.85 -29.50 24.43
C THR A 57 -10.70 -27.98 24.44
N VAL A 58 -10.41 -27.39 23.29
CA VAL A 58 -10.37 -25.94 23.08
C VAL A 58 -11.59 -25.51 22.26
N GLY A 59 -11.95 -24.22 22.31
CA GLY A 59 -12.95 -23.62 21.43
C GLY A 59 -12.64 -23.84 19.95
N GLU A 60 -13.64 -23.62 19.09
CA GLU A 60 -13.35 -23.44 17.66
C GLU A 60 -12.47 -22.20 17.53
N ARG A 61 -11.19 -22.37 17.20
CA ARG A 61 -10.28 -21.25 17.00
C ARG A 61 -10.62 -20.53 15.71
N THR A 62 -10.87 -19.23 15.80
CA THR A 62 -11.20 -18.38 14.65
C THR A 62 -10.12 -17.35 14.44
N PRO A 63 -9.76 -17.03 13.17
CA PRO A 63 -8.74 -16.03 12.91
C PRO A 63 -9.24 -14.63 13.29
N SER A 64 -8.42 -13.91 14.06
CA SER A 64 -8.69 -12.54 14.48
C SER A 64 -8.41 -11.49 13.38
N ARG A 65 -9.23 -10.43 13.32
CA ARG A 65 -9.05 -9.31 12.36
C ARG A 65 -9.19 -7.94 13.03
N THR A 66 -8.14 -7.14 12.99
CA THR A 66 -8.11 -5.74 13.41
C THR A 66 -8.34 -4.80 12.23
N GLU A 67 -8.99 -3.67 12.49
CA GLU A 67 -9.28 -2.62 11.50
C GLU A 67 -9.39 -1.25 12.16
N PHE A 68 -8.90 -0.22 11.47
CA PHE A 68 -9.06 1.17 11.87
C PHE A 68 -10.30 1.80 11.21
N LEU A 69 -11.02 2.60 11.98
CA LEU A 69 -12.24 3.29 11.56
C LEU A 69 -12.13 4.79 11.86
N ARG A 70 -12.71 5.64 11.01
CA ARG A 70 -12.90 7.09 11.28
C ARG A 70 -14.36 7.45 11.41
N TYR A 71 -14.65 8.49 12.19
CA TYR A 71 -15.99 9.09 12.26
C TYR A 71 -16.32 9.81 10.95
N GLY A 72 -17.43 9.42 10.30
CA GLY A 72 -17.69 9.82 8.92
C GLY A 72 -19.17 9.97 8.56
N PRO A 73 -19.97 10.79 9.26
CA PRO A 73 -21.41 10.95 9.00
C PRO A 73 -21.75 11.42 7.57
N GLY A 74 -20.82 12.05 6.86
CA GLY A 74 -21.00 12.54 5.49
C GLY A 74 -20.61 11.54 4.39
N PHE A 75 -20.03 10.39 4.73
CA PHE A 75 -19.61 9.41 3.73
C PHE A 75 -20.76 8.46 3.39
N ALA A 76 -21.01 8.23 2.10
CA ALA A 76 -22.03 7.28 1.65
C ALA A 76 -21.73 5.83 2.09
N SER A 77 -20.46 5.51 2.37
CA SER A 77 -19.99 4.22 2.85
C SER A 77 -19.99 4.09 4.39
N ALA A 78 -20.51 5.08 5.12
CA ALA A 78 -20.54 5.03 6.58
C ALA A 78 -21.52 3.98 7.09
N GLU A 79 -21.04 3.16 8.02
CA GLU A 79 -21.81 2.13 8.69
C GLU A 79 -22.13 2.51 10.14
N PRO A 80 -23.34 2.18 10.65
CA PRO A 80 -23.67 2.41 12.05
C PRO A 80 -22.96 1.38 12.93
N VAL A 81 -21.93 1.81 13.66
CA VAL A 81 -21.13 0.96 14.55
C VAL A 81 -21.37 1.37 16.00
N ARG A 82 -21.80 0.42 16.83
CA ARG A 82 -21.94 0.64 18.27
C ARG A 82 -20.56 0.68 18.92
N VAL A 83 -20.23 1.78 19.58
CA VAL A 83 -18.97 1.97 20.29
C VAL A 83 -19.28 2.25 21.76
N ARG A 84 -18.53 1.62 22.67
CA ARG A 84 -18.65 1.83 24.12
C ARG A 84 -17.48 2.65 24.64
N THR A 85 -17.63 3.19 25.85
CA THR A 85 -16.53 3.86 26.55
C THR A 85 -15.34 2.94 26.63
N THR A 86 -14.22 3.37 26.07
CA THR A 86 -12.96 2.63 26.11
C THR A 86 -12.25 2.92 27.41
N GLU A 87 -11.58 1.92 27.96
CA GLU A 87 -10.65 2.10 29.06
C GLU A 87 -9.23 1.82 28.58
N PHE A 88 -8.25 2.49 29.18
CA PHE A 88 -6.85 2.24 28.92
C PHE A 88 -6.13 1.82 30.20
N SER A 89 -5.08 1.01 30.06
CA SER A 89 -4.23 0.60 31.18
C SER A 89 -3.12 1.61 31.40
N VAL A 90 -3.12 2.27 32.57
CA VAL A 90 -2.08 3.26 32.94
C VAL A 90 -0.72 2.64 33.25
N SER A 91 -0.64 1.30 33.23
CA SER A 91 0.58 0.53 33.52
C SER A 91 1.11 -0.24 32.31
N GLY A 92 0.36 -0.22 31.19
CA GLY A 92 0.64 -1.06 30.03
C GLY A 92 0.45 -2.56 30.27
N GLN A 93 -0.22 -2.94 31.35
CA GLN A 93 -0.49 -4.35 31.69
C GLN A 93 -2.00 -4.60 31.77
N PRO A 94 -2.53 -5.69 31.19
CA PRO A 94 -3.96 -6.03 31.25
C PRO A 94 -4.51 -6.17 32.68
N ALA A 95 -3.69 -6.67 33.60
CA ALA A 95 -4.05 -6.85 35.02
C ALA A 95 -3.86 -5.57 35.87
N GLY A 96 -3.40 -4.47 35.27
CA GLY A 96 -3.14 -3.22 35.96
C GLY A 96 -4.38 -2.34 36.15
N PRO A 97 -4.22 -1.17 36.79
CA PRO A 97 -5.31 -0.20 36.92
C PRO A 97 -5.76 0.32 35.56
N LEU A 98 -7.08 0.41 35.38
CA LEU A 98 -7.74 0.90 34.17
C LEU A 98 -8.40 2.26 34.44
N GLN A 99 -8.38 3.12 33.44
CA GLN A 99 -9.06 4.40 33.47
C GLN A 99 -9.95 4.57 32.23
N SER A 100 -11.16 5.07 32.42
CA SER A 100 -12.09 5.34 31.32
C SER A 100 -11.70 6.60 30.54
N LEU A 101 -11.75 6.52 29.22
CA LEU A 101 -11.58 7.66 28.34
C LEU A 101 -12.85 8.54 28.32
N PRO A 102 -12.71 9.86 28.19
CA PRO A 102 -13.86 10.72 27.90
C PRO A 102 -14.48 10.35 26.54
N PRO A 103 -15.76 10.69 26.28
CA PRO A 103 -16.34 10.48 24.95
C PRO A 103 -15.50 11.15 23.86
N PRO A 104 -15.31 10.50 22.70
CA PRO A 104 -14.52 11.06 21.61
C PRO A 104 -15.17 12.34 21.10
N ARG A 105 -14.38 13.25 20.52
CA ARG A 105 -14.88 14.52 20.00
C ARG A 105 -15.04 14.44 18.49
N ASP A 106 -16.10 15.08 17.98
CA ASP A 106 -16.30 15.32 16.56
C ASP A 106 -15.19 16.24 16.04
N PRO A 107 -14.38 15.81 15.05
CA PRO A 107 -13.32 16.64 14.47
C PRO A 107 -13.83 17.95 13.85
N ALA A 108 -15.06 17.96 13.34
CA ALA A 108 -15.62 19.12 12.65
C ALA A 108 -16.20 20.17 13.62
N THR A 109 -16.78 19.73 14.74
CA THR A 109 -17.50 20.61 15.67
C THR A 109 -16.86 20.74 17.06
N GLY A 110 -15.90 19.87 17.39
CA GLY A 110 -15.27 19.78 18.72
C GLY A 110 -16.18 19.26 19.83
N SER A 111 -17.44 18.94 19.50
CA SER A 111 -18.45 18.45 20.45
C SER A 111 -18.23 16.98 20.76
N SER A 112 -18.59 16.55 21.98
CA SER A 112 -18.52 15.13 22.34
C SER A 112 -19.53 14.32 21.53
N LEU A 113 -19.08 13.18 21.01
CA LEU A 113 -19.91 12.20 20.31
C LEU A 113 -20.75 11.40 21.32
N ASP A 114 -22.01 11.17 20.97
CA ASP A 114 -22.96 10.43 21.80
C ASP A 114 -22.81 8.91 21.59
N LEU A 115 -22.18 8.24 22.56
CA LEU A 115 -21.98 6.79 22.57
C LEU A 115 -23.23 5.97 22.95
N SER A 116 -24.35 6.62 23.28
CA SER A 116 -25.61 5.91 23.57
C SER A 116 -26.27 5.32 22.31
N SER A 117 -25.86 5.81 21.13
CA SER A 117 -26.32 5.34 19.83
C SER A 117 -25.14 4.92 18.93
N PRO A 118 -25.37 4.04 17.93
CA PRO A 118 -24.32 3.69 16.97
C PRO A 118 -23.79 4.92 16.22
N LEU A 119 -22.47 5.01 16.09
CA LEU A 119 -21.78 6.08 15.37
C LEU A 119 -21.62 5.71 13.89
N PRO A 120 -21.78 6.65 12.95
CA PRO A 120 -21.44 6.44 11.54
C PRO A 120 -19.92 6.40 11.36
N LEU A 121 -19.36 5.21 11.20
CA LEU A 121 -17.92 4.98 11.03
C LEU A 121 -17.60 4.44 9.63
N VAL A 122 -16.37 4.68 9.16
CA VAL A 122 -15.87 4.20 7.86
C VAL A 122 -14.47 3.60 8.05
N PRO A 123 -14.16 2.43 7.48
CA PRO A 123 -12.78 1.92 7.42
C PRO A 123 -11.81 2.93 6.83
N THR A 124 -10.64 3.08 7.47
CA THR A 124 -9.62 4.03 7.03
C THR A 124 -8.22 3.49 7.32
N THR A 125 -7.26 3.91 6.49
CA THR A 125 -5.82 3.75 6.72
C THR A 125 -5.13 5.10 6.95
N VAL A 126 -5.92 6.16 7.10
CA VAL A 126 -5.45 7.54 7.30
C VAL A 126 -6.26 8.21 8.38
N PHE A 127 -5.55 8.88 9.29
CA PHE A 127 -6.07 9.74 10.34
C PHE A 127 -5.41 11.11 10.27
N ARG A 128 -5.97 12.07 11.02
CA ARG A 128 -5.35 13.37 11.23
C ARG A 128 -5.30 13.75 12.70
N ARG A 129 -4.29 14.52 13.09
CA ARG A 129 -4.19 15.02 14.48
C ARG A 129 -5.49 15.68 14.94
N GLY A 130 -5.93 15.34 16.15
CA GLY A 130 -7.19 15.80 16.73
C GLY A 130 -8.42 14.97 16.37
N GLU A 131 -8.32 13.99 15.45
CA GLU A 131 -9.39 13.02 15.21
C GLU A 131 -9.38 11.92 16.27
N PRO A 132 -10.54 11.35 16.64
CA PRO A 132 -10.56 10.10 17.38
C PRO A 132 -10.22 8.92 16.47
N VAL A 133 -9.28 8.08 16.90
CA VAL A 133 -8.98 6.79 16.27
C VAL A 133 -9.95 5.76 16.82
N PHE A 134 -10.77 5.15 15.96
CA PHE A 134 -11.60 4.01 16.34
C PHE A 134 -10.94 2.71 15.89
N VAL A 135 -11.03 1.68 16.72
CA VAL A 135 -10.47 0.35 16.46
C VAL A 135 -11.61 -0.66 16.52
N ARG A 136 -11.67 -1.55 15.53
CA ARG A 136 -12.53 -2.73 15.54
C ARG A 136 -11.66 -3.98 15.52
N LEU A 137 -11.93 -4.89 16.45
CA LEU A 137 -11.44 -6.27 16.41
C LEU A 137 -12.63 -7.19 16.13
N THR A 138 -12.50 -8.08 15.17
CA THR A 138 -13.43 -9.20 14.97
C THR A 138 -12.71 -10.46 15.37
N ASP A 139 -13.22 -11.10 16.41
CA ASP A 139 -12.71 -12.37 16.89
C ASP A 139 -13.83 -13.20 17.53
N PRO A 140 -14.49 -14.07 16.73
CA PRO A 140 -15.66 -14.81 17.19
C PRO A 140 -15.43 -15.75 18.37
N ASP A 141 -14.23 -16.29 18.54
CA ASP A 141 -13.92 -17.24 19.62
C ASP A 141 -13.64 -16.56 20.97
N GLN A 142 -13.44 -15.24 20.97
CA GLN A 142 -13.33 -14.39 22.18
C GLN A 142 -14.69 -14.01 22.78
N ASN A 143 -15.78 -14.49 22.19
CA ASN A 143 -17.13 -14.41 22.75
C ASN A 143 -17.41 -15.70 23.57
N LEU A 144 -16.84 -15.76 24.77
CA LEU A 144 -16.87 -16.93 25.64
C LEU A 144 -18.22 -17.08 26.38
N ASP A 145 -18.91 -15.97 26.67
CA ASP A 145 -20.21 -15.96 27.34
C ASP A 145 -21.23 -15.08 26.60
N SER A 146 -22.03 -15.76 25.77
CA SER A 146 -23.14 -15.21 24.98
C SER A 146 -24.27 -14.49 25.77
N GLN A 147 -24.17 -14.34 27.09
CA GLN A 147 -25.14 -13.61 27.92
C GLN A 147 -24.62 -12.27 28.45
N VAL A 148 -23.32 -12.02 28.38
CA VAL A 148 -22.69 -10.81 28.91
C VAL A 148 -21.95 -10.08 27.81
N LEU A 149 -21.57 -8.82 28.08
CA LEU A 149 -20.65 -8.11 27.21
C LEU A 149 -19.23 -8.47 27.63
N GLU A 150 -18.43 -8.83 26.65
CA GLU A 150 -17.05 -9.21 26.88
C GLU A 150 -16.08 -8.11 26.43
N SER A 151 -14.81 -8.28 26.79
CA SER A 151 -13.78 -7.29 26.53
C SER A 151 -12.44 -7.93 26.21
N VAL A 152 -11.69 -7.28 25.33
CA VAL A 152 -10.37 -7.71 24.86
C VAL A 152 -9.38 -6.55 24.97
N PHE A 153 -8.09 -6.87 25.04
CA PHE A 153 -7.03 -5.87 25.06
C PHE A 153 -6.37 -5.73 23.70
N VAL A 154 -6.26 -4.50 23.19
CA VAL A 154 -5.54 -4.17 21.96
C VAL A 154 -4.48 -3.14 22.27
N THR A 155 -3.27 -3.37 21.78
CA THR A 155 -2.16 -2.42 21.89
C THR A 155 -2.16 -1.53 20.66
N LEU A 156 -2.14 -0.21 20.86
CA LEU A 156 -1.89 0.77 19.83
C LEU A 156 -0.48 1.34 19.99
N VAL A 157 0.23 1.50 18.88
CA VAL A 157 1.58 2.04 18.82
C VAL A 157 1.63 3.15 17.78
N ALA A 158 2.22 4.29 18.14
CA ALA A 158 2.50 5.39 17.21
C ALA A 158 4.01 5.58 17.05
N ASP A 159 4.53 5.29 15.84
CA ASP A 159 5.96 5.20 15.51
C ASP A 159 6.75 4.37 16.55
N ALA A 160 6.71 3.05 16.38
CA ALA A 160 7.28 2.11 17.32
C ALA A 160 8.77 2.38 17.62
N PRO A 161 9.20 2.37 18.89
CA PRO A 161 8.44 2.12 20.13
C PRO A 161 8.12 3.39 20.96
N ASP A 162 8.11 4.58 20.36
CA ASP A 162 8.19 5.86 21.10
C ASP A 162 6.86 6.36 21.69
N GLU A 163 5.73 5.74 21.34
CA GLU A 163 4.41 5.98 21.97
C GLU A 163 3.51 4.74 21.92
N GLN A 164 2.85 4.39 23.04
CA GLN A 164 2.01 3.19 23.15
C GLN A 164 0.83 3.38 24.11
N GLU A 165 -0.32 2.81 23.71
CA GLU A 165 -1.54 2.71 24.52
C GLU A 165 -2.03 1.27 24.56
N LEU A 166 -2.51 0.81 25.72
CA LEU A 166 -3.14 -0.49 25.89
C LEU A 166 -4.62 -0.29 26.21
N LEU A 167 -5.48 -0.57 25.22
CA LEU A 167 -6.91 -0.30 25.29
C LEU A 167 -7.70 -1.57 25.61
N ARG A 168 -8.69 -1.46 26.50
CA ARG A 168 -9.74 -2.45 26.71
C ARG A 168 -10.92 -2.10 25.82
N LEU A 169 -11.09 -2.87 24.74
CA LEU A 169 -12.24 -2.79 23.84
C LEU A 169 -13.38 -3.61 24.40
N SER A 170 -14.62 -3.21 24.11
CA SER A 170 -15.81 -3.94 24.52
C SER A 170 -16.56 -4.48 23.31
N GLU A 171 -17.25 -5.60 23.46
CA GLU A 171 -18.18 -6.08 22.44
C GLU A 171 -19.19 -5.01 22.03
N THR A 172 -19.49 -4.97 20.74
CA THR A 172 -20.53 -4.11 20.18
C THR A 172 -21.86 -4.47 20.85
N ASP A 173 -22.31 -5.71 20.67
CA ASP A 173 -23.51 -6.28 21.24
C ASP A 173 -23.18 -7.61 21.92
N ILE A 174 -24.03 -8.05 22.85
CA ILE A 174 -23.87 -9.35 23.51
C ILE A 174 -23.77 -10.44 22.44
N ALA A 175 -22.78 -11.31 22.57
CA ALA A 175 -22.54 -12.41 21.66
C ALA A 175 -22.16 -12.03 20.23
N SER A 176 -21.55 -10.86 20.02
CA SER A 176 -21.19 -10.41 18.67
C SER A 176 -19.85 -10.96 18.20
N GLY A 177 -18.89 -11.20 19.10
CA GLY A 177 -17.50 -11.48 18.72
C GLY A 177 -16.84 -10.33 17.97
N VAL A 178 -17.40 -9.11 18.09
CA VAL A 178 -16.89 -7.88 17.48
C VAL A 178 -16.71 -6.86 18.58
N PHE A 179 -15.48 -6.43 18.78
CA PHE A 179 -15.07 -5.52 19.84
C PHE A 179 -14.68 -4.17 19.25
N THR A 180 -15.08 -3.10 19.92
CA THR A 180 -14.76 -1.74 19.48
C THR A 180 -14.29 -0.87 20.63
N GLY A 181 -13.51 0.13 20.28
CA GLY A 181 -13.11 1.20 21.18
C GLY A 181 -12.45 2.33 20.42
N TYR A 182 -11.94 3.32 21.15
CA TYR A 182 -11.40 4.53 20.60
C TYR A 182 -10.28 5.11 21.47
N VAL A 183 -9.44 5.95 20.87
CA VAL A 183 -8.43 6.76 21.55
C VAL A 183 -8.29 8.11 20.84
N PRO A 184 -8.10 9.23 21.55
CA PRO A 184 -7.70 10.48 20.90
C PRO A 184 -6.27 10.38 20.34
N ILE A 185 -6.00 11.10 19.25
CA ILE A 185 -4.63 11.40 18.80
C ILE A 185 -4.34 12.88 18.99
N ASP A 186 -3.34 13.18 19.80
CA ASP A 186 -2.94 14.55 20.13
C ASP A 186 -1.59 14.90 19.50
N ALA A 187 -1.34 16.19 19.31
CA ALA A 187 -0.03 16.65 18.85
C ALA A 187 1.04 16.31 19.90
N ALA A 188 2.13 15.70 19.46
CA ALA A 188 3.17 15.23 20.37
C ALA A 188 3.77 16.39 21.21
N PRO A 189 3.74 16.28 22.56
CA PRO A 189 4.41 17.23 23.44
C PRO A 189 5.93 17.04 23.39
N THR A 190 6.69 17.89 24.07
CA THR A 190 8.17 17.78 24.16
C THR A 190 8.66 16.50 24.82
N THR A 191 7.81 15.87 25.65
CA THR A 191 8.07 14.59 26.32
C THR A 191 6.81 13.75 26.25
N ARG A 192 6.87 12.62 25.55
CA ARG A 192 5.76 11.68 25.42
C ARG A 192 5.58 10.85 26.70
N ALA A 193 4.34 10.53 27.03
CA ALA A 193 4.00 9.68 28.15
C ALA A 193 3.28 8.44 27.59
N LEU A 194 3.84 7.26 27.87
CA LEU A 194 3.18 6.02 27.51
C LEU A 194 1.99 5.79 28.43
N PHE A 195 0.94 5.15 27.91
CA PHE A 195 -0.20 4.68 28.68
C PHE A 195 -0.94 5.81 29.39
N ASP A 196 -1.10 6.95 28.74
CA ASP A 196 -1.73 8.15 29.27
C ASP A 196 -3.16 8.38 28.73
N GLY A 197 -3.61 7.49 27.84
CA GLY A 197 -4.95 7.53 27.25
C GLY A 197 -5.05 8.43 26.02
N SER A 198 -3.93 8.86 25.44
CA SER A 198 -3.85 9.53 24.16
C SER A 198 -2.66 8.99 23.34
N LEU A 199 -2.74 9.11 22.02
CA LEU A 199 -1.61 8.83 21.15
C LEU A 199 -0.95 10.14 20.73
N SER A 200 0.23 10.42 21.29
CA SER A 200 1.05 11.57 20.91
C SER A 200 1.72 11.36 19.54
N VAL A 201 1.28 12.13 18.55
CA VAL A 201 1.68 11.93 17.14
C VAL A 201 2.24 13.21 16.52
N VAL A 202 3.13 13.04 15.55
CA VAL A 202 3.55 14.12 14.63
C VAL A 202 3.00 13.84 13.23
N VAL A 203 3.25 14.73 12.28
CA VAL A 203 2.88 14.47 10.89
C VAL A 203 3.65 13.27 10.34
N ASN A 204 3.01 12.50 9.47
CA ASN A 204 3.57 11.30 8.85
C ASN A 204 3.96 10.19 9.87
N THR A 205 3.26 10.12 11.00
CA THR A 205 3.41 9.04 11.99
C THR A 205 2.61 7.81 11.59
N GLN A 206 3.21 6.63 11.67
CA GLN A 206 2.53 5.36 11.46
C GLN A 206 1.86 4.89 12.76
N LEU A 207 0.58 4.55 12.69
CA LEU A 207 -0.17 3.88 13.74
C LEU A 207 -0.24 2.39 13.46
N THR A 208 -0.02 1.58 14.48
CA THR A 208 -0.21 0.13 14.43
C THR A 208 -1.16 -0.29 15.53
N ALA A 209 -2.27 -0.94 15.17
CA ALA A 209 -3.07 -1.73 16.09
C ALA A 209 -2.53 -3.15 16.11
N ARG A 210 -2.31 -3.71 17.29
CA ARG A 210 -1.85 -5.08 17.48
C ARG A 210 -2.69 -5.80 18.52
N TYR A 211 -3.15 -6.98 18.16
CA TYR A 211 -3.86 -7.92 19.01
C TYR A 211 -3.12 -9.27 19.00
N VAL A 212 -3.13 -9.95 20.14
CA VAL A 212 -2.67 -11.33 20.30
C VAL A 212 -3.76 -12.05 21.07
N ASP A 213 -4.23 -13.15 20.52
CA ASP A 213 -5.29 -13.93 21.15
C ASP A 213 -4.82 -14.54 22.49
N VAL A 214 -5.69 -14.51 23.50
CA VAL A 214 -5.36 -14.96 24.86
C VAL A 214 -5.42 -16.49 25.03
N GLU A 215 -6.15 -17.18 24.15
CA GLU A 215 -6.29 -18.63 24.08
C GLU A 215 -5.38 -19.27 22.99
N ASP A 216 -4.92 -18.48 22.01
CA ASP A 216 -4.00 -18.86 20.94
C ASP A 216 -2.96 -17.76 20.62
N ASP A 217 -1.80 -17.80 21.27
CA ASP A 217 -0.72 -16.82 21.04
C ASP A 217 -0.14 -16.80 19.61
N SER A 218 -0.51 -17.78 18.78
CA SER A 218 -0.18 -17.82 17.35
C SER A 218 -1.15 -17.03 16.48
N ASP A 219 -2.36 -16.73 16.98
CA ASP A 219 -3.27 -15.79 16.34
C ASP A 219 -2.91 -14.36 16.73
N ILE A 220 -2.38 -13.65 15.73
CA ILE A 220 -1.92 -12.28 15.85
C ILE A 220 -2.55 -11.50 14.72
N SER A 221 -3.28 -10.45 15.08
CA SER A 221 -3.81 -9.50 14.12
C SER A 221 -3.14 -8.14 14.27
N SER A 222 -2.82 -7.54 13.13
CA SER A 222 -2.31 -6.18 13.09
C SER A 222 -2.88 -5.39 11.92
N HIS A 223 -3.11 -4.11 12.15
CA HIS A 223 -3.55 -3.17 11.13
C HIS A 223 -2.79 -1.86 11.25
N GLU A 224 -2.48 -1.25 10.10
CA GLU A 224 -1.69 -0.03 10.03
C GLU A 224 -2.51 1.13 9.46
N ALA A 225 -2.28 2.32 9.99
CA ALA A 225 -2.78 3.58 9.46
C ALA A 225 -1.72 4.67 9.59
N TRP A 226 -1.95 5.81 8.96
CA TRP A 226 -1.00 6.93 8.95
C TRP A 226 -1.68 8.21 9.44
N VAL A 227 -0.99 8.98 10.28
CA VAL A 227 -1.45 10.30 10.73
C VAL A 227 -0.85 11.38 9.85
N ASP A 228 -1.72 12.22 9.27
CA ASP A 228 -1.35 13.34 8.40
C ASP A 228 -0.25 12.97 7.36
N PRO A 229 -0.37 11.87 6.59
CA PRO A 229 0.66 11.52 5.63
C PRO A 229 0.60 12.46 4.43
N ALA A 230 1.75 12.95 3.97
CA ALA A 230 1.84 13.72 2.74
C ALA A 230 1.54 12.84 1.51
N GLY A 231 1.01 13.43 0.44
CA GLY A 231 1.01 12.80 -0.88
C GLY A 231 2.42 12.70 -1.45
N ILE A 232 2.67 11.81 -2.41
CA ILE A 232 3.96 11.73 -3.11
C ILE A 232 3.80 11.98 -4.62
N VAL A 233 4.72 12.73 -5.21
CA VAL A 233 4.94 12.73 -6.67
C VAL A 233 6.02 11.70 -6.96
N PHE A 234 5.74 10.77 -7.86
CA PHE A 234 6.65 9.64 -8.09
C PHE A 234 6.75 9.27 -9.58
N ASN A 235 7.89 8.67 -9.93
CA ASN A 235 8.18 8.21 -11.28
C ASN A 235 7.37 6.95 -11.58
N SER A 236 6.47 7.03 -12.57
CA SER A 236 5.56 5.94 -12.95
C SER A 236 6.25 4.68 -13.50
N ALA A 237 7.54 4.76 -13.85
CA ALA A 237 8.32 3.63 -14.34
C ALA A 237 9.11 2.92 -13.23
N THR A 238 9.40 3.60 -12.11
CA THR A 238 10.32 3.08 -11.07
C THR A 238 9.77 3.12 -9.65
N GLY A 239 8.71 3.89 -9.37
CA GLY A 239 8.19 4.12 -8.02
C GLY A 239 9.00 5.15 -7.22
N ALA A 240 10.11 5.65 -7.75
CA ALA A 240 10.98 6.56 -7.03
C ALA A 240 10.34 7.95 -6.83
N PRO A 241 10.56 8.62 -5.68
CA PRO A 241 10.09 9.99 -5.45
C PRO A 241 10.66 10.97 -6.48
N VAL A 242 9.85 11.97 -6.85
CA VAL A 242 10.22 13.05 -7.78
C VAL A 242 10.03 14.40 -7.11
N ASP A 243 11.14 15.06 -6.80
CA ASP A 243 11.16 16.43 -6.27
C ASP A 243 10.96 17.47 -7.38
N GLY A 244 10.46 18.65 -7.01
CA GLY A 244 10.44 19.83 -7.87
C GLY A 244 9.22 19.97 -8.80
N ALA A 245 8.27 19.03 -8.76
CA ALA A 245 6.96 19.22 -9.38
C ALA A 245 6.15 20.25 -8.58
N ARG A 246 5.57 21.24 -9.27
CA ARG A 246 4.66 22.21 -8.68
C ARG A 246 3.23 21.69 -8.80
N VAL A 247 2.57 21.51 -7.67
CA VAL A 247 1.20 21.03 -7.58
C VAL A 247 0.32 22.22 -7.17
N THR A 248 -0.63 22.59 -8.02
CA THR A 248 -1.59 23.67 -7.76
C THR A 248 -2.98 23.11 -7.60
N LEU A 249 -3.66 23.47 -6.51
CA LEU A 249 -5.06 23.12 -6.30
C LEU A 249 -5.97 24.17 -6.94
N ILE A 250 -6.81 23.75 -7.88
CA ILE A 250 -7.74 24.64 -8.61
C ILE A 250 -9.16 24.34 -8.16
N ASP A 251 -9.89 25.38 -7.75
CA ASP A 251 -11.32 25.31 -7.47
C ASP A 251 -12.10 25.28 -8.79
N ILE A 252 -12.88 24.22 -9.02
CA ILE A 252 -13.62 24.02 -10.27
C ILE A 252 -14.74 25.05 -10.45
N ALA A 253 -15.35 25.52 -9.37
CA ALA A 253 -16.45 26.48 -9.45
C ALA A 253 -15.97 27.86 -9.90
N THR A 254 -14.74 28.24 -9.52
CA THR A 254 -14.17 29.56 -9.86
C THR A 254 -13.17 29.51 -11.01
N GLY A 255 -12.55 28.35 -11.27
CA GLY A 255 -11.44 28.19 -12.21
C GLY A 255 -10.14 28.86 -11.75
N GLN A 256 -10.03 29.25 -10.48
CA GLN A 256 -8.88 29.93 -9.89
C GLN A 256 -8.17 29.00 -8.88
N PRO A 257 -6.92 29.31 -8.49
CA PRO A 257 -6.28 28.64 -7.37
C PRO A 257 -7.15 28.68 -6.11
N ALA A 258 -7.29 27.53 -5.45
CA ALA A 258 -8.14 27.36 -4.29
C ALA A 258 -7.64 28.18 -3.09
N SER A 259 -8.55 28.48 -2.15
CA SER A 259 -8.15 29.00 -0.84
C SER A 259 -7.74 27.83 0.05
N VAL A 260 -6.45 27.77 0.36
CA VAL A 260 -5.86 26.76 1.27
C VAL A 260 -5.47 27.45 2.57
N THR A 261 -5.69 26.80 3.70
CA THR A 261 -5.23 27.28 5.01
C THR A 261 -4.40 26.22 5.72
N GLY A 262 -3.52 26.68 6.61
CA GLY A 262 -2.83 25.85 7.58
C GLY A 262 -3.77 25.33 8.67
N ASP A 263 -3.28 24.45 9.53
CA ASP A 263 -4.05 23.86 10.63
C ASP A 263 -4.56 24.91 11.64
N ASP A 264 -3.92 26.08 11.69
CA ASP A 264 -4.27 27.24 12.52
C ASP A 264 -5.26 28.20 11.84
N GLY A 265 -5.69 27.90 10.60
CA GLY A 265 -6.55 28.76 9.77
C GLY A 265 -5.81 29.88 9.05
N SER A 266 -4.49 30.02 9.22
CA SER A 266 -3.68 30.98 8.48
C SER A 266 -3.60 30.63 6.99
N ALA A 267 -3.47 31.64 6.13
CA ALA A 267 -3.38 31.39 4.69
C ALA A 267 -2.17 30.51 4.33
N PHE A 268 -2.38 29.48 3.52
CA PHE A 268 -1.35 28.56 3.03
C PHE A 268 -1.28 28.63 1.50
N PRO A 269 -0.11 28.40 0.87
CA PRO A 269 0.01 28.42 -0.59
C PRO A 269 -0.93 27.43 -1.29
N SER A 270 -1.62 27.88 -2.32
CA SER A 270 -2.41 27.02 -3.21
C SER A 270 -1.58 26.28 -4.25
N THR A 271 -0.30 26.62 -4.36
CA THR A 271 0.73 25.91 -5.12
C THR A 271 1.85 25.51 -4.19
N VAL A 272 2.15 24.20 -4.13
CA VAL A 272 3.27 23.64 -3.35
C VAL A 272 4.28 22.98 -4.28
N THR A 273 5.54 22.88 -3.84
CA THR A 273 6.58 22.16 -4.58
C THR A 273 6.86 20.82 -3.90
N SER A 274 6.75 19.72 -4.64
CA SER A 274 7.09 18.38 -4.13
C SER A 274 8.54 18.30 -3.64
N GLY A 275 8.76 17.60 -2.53
CA GLY A 275 10.07 17.49 -1.87
C GLY A 275 10.51 18.76 -1.14
N ARG A 276 9.65 19.78 -1.04
CA ARG A 276 9.98 21.06 -0.40
C ARG A 276 9.03 21.36 0.75
N ALA A 277 9.58 21.82 1.86
CA ALA A 277 8.79 22.35 2.97
C ALA A 277 8.16 23.70 2.59
N GLU A 278 6.91 23.89 2.99
CA GLU A 278 6.14 25.13 2.77
C GLU A 278 5.68 25.67 4.12
N SER A 279 5.48 26.98 4.24
CA SER A 279 4.98 27.61 5.48
C SER A 279 3.66 28.33 5.23
N ASP A 280 2.75 28.28 6.22
CA ASP A 280 1.59 29.17 6.24
C ASP A 280 1.97 30.60 6.67
N ALA A 281 1.02 31.52 6.55
CA ALA A 281 1.15 32.91 6.99
C ALA A 281 1.27 33.06 8.53
N GLY A 282 0.92 32.01 9.29
CA GLY A 282 1.09 31.94 10.75
C GLY A 282 2.51 31.57 11.16
N GLY A 283 3.33 31.09 10.22
CA GLY A 283 4.73 30.71 10.42
C GLY A 283 4.94 29.23 10.71
N THR A 284 3.89 28.40 10.65
CA THR A 284 4.02 26.94 10.78
C THR A 284 4.63 26.39 9.49
N THR A 285 5.71 25.60 9.63
CA THR A 285 6.38 24.94 8.50
C THR A 285 5.96 23.49 8.38
N TYR A 286 5.49 23.12 7.20
CA TYR A 286 5.02 21.79 6.82
C TYR A 286 6.15 21.08 6.08
N VAL A 287 6.86 20.20 6.79
CA VAL A 287 7.98 19.43 6.24
C VAL A 287 7.44 18.15 5.58
N VAL A 288 8.01 17.79 4.44
CA VAL A 288 7.65 16.61 3.66
C VAL A 288 8.92 15.85 3.25
N ALA A 289 8.78 14.54 3.05
CA ALA A 289 9.87 13.72 2.51
C ALA A 289 10.12 14.01 1.01
N ALA A 290 11.12 13.36 0.41
CA ALA A 290 11.37 13.43 -1.03
C ALA A 290 10.11 13.02 -1.82
N GLY A 291 9.77 13.78 -2.87
CA GLY A 291 8.54 13.68 -3.64
C GLY A 291 7.29 14.14 -2.88
N GLY A 292 7.38 14.38 -1.58
CA GLY A 292 6.24 14.65 -0.71
C GLY A 292 5.59 16.01 -0.99
N TRP A 293 4.27 16.09 -0.86
CA TRP A 293 3.49 17.34 -1.02
C TRP A 293 2.18 17.25 -0.23
N GLN A 294 1.60 18.39 0.17
CA GLN A 294 0.32 18.42 0.88
C GLN A 294 -0.39 19.78 0.82
N PHE A 295 -1.72 19.74 1.00
CA PHE A 295 -2.57 20.90 1.30
C PHE A 295 -3.29 20.64 2.63
N PRO A 296 -3.04 21.42 3.70
CA PRO A 296 -3.56 21.08 5.03
C PRO A 296 -5.09 21.13 5.11
N LEU A 297 -5.68 22.32 4.90
CA LEU A 297 -7.12 22.56 4.96
C LEU A 297 -7.63 23.22 3.68
N VAL A 298 -8.79 22.75 3.19
CA VAL A 298 -9.45 23.26 1.98
C VAL A 298 -10.96 23.14 2.17
N ALA A 299 -11.71 24.22 2.01
CA ALA A 299 -13.17 24.17 2.18
C ALA A 299 -13.85 23.06 1.35
N PRO A 300 -15.02 22.54 1.77
CA PRO A 300 -15.76 21.60 0.96
C PRO A 300 -16.08 22.17 -0.43
N GLY A 301 -15.84 21.39 -1.49
CA GLY A 301 -15.93 21.84 -2.86
C GLY A 301 -15.52 20.77 -3.87
N THR A 302 -15.47 21.15 -5.15
CA THR A 302 -14.91 20.28 -6.21
C THR A 302 -13.64 20.94 -6.74
N TYR A 303 -12.57 20.16 -6.80
CA TYR A 303 -11.23 20.65 -7.12
C TYR A 303 -10.60 19.79 -8.22
N ARG A 304 -9.56 20.31 -8.87
CA ARG A 304 -8.60 19.52 -9.66
C ARG A 304 -7.18 19.93 -9.32
N LEU A 305 -6.23 19.05 -9.62
CA LEU A 305 -4.81 19.35 -9.50
C LEU A 305 -4.24 19.73 -10.86
N GLU A 306 -3.54 20.86 -10.92
CA GLU A 306 -2.67 21.21 -12.04
C GLU A 306 -1.22 20.96 -11.63
N ILE A 307 -0.52 20.16 -12.43
CA ILE A 307 0.83 19.67 -12.12
C ILE A 307 1.79 20.21 -13.18
N GLU A 308 2.73 21.05 -12.77
CA GLU A 308 3.88 21.42 -13.58
C GLU A 308 5.05 20.53 -13.17
N THR A 309 5.49 19.65 -14.07
CA THR A 309 6.56 18.68 -13.78
C THR A 309 7.95 19.30 -13.89
N PRO A 310 8.95 18.76 -13.15
CA PRO A 310 10.35 19.11 -13.37
C PRO A 310 10.83 18.57 -14.73
N SER A 311 11.97 19.06 -15.21
CA SER A 311 12.53 18.59 -16.49
C SER A 311 12.77 17.09 -16.48
N GLY A 312 12.37 16.41 -17.55
CA GLY A 312 12.46 14.95 -17.67
C GLY A 312 11.19 14.20 -17.27
N TYR A 313 10.10 14.89 -16.94
CA TYR A 313 8.81 14.27 -16.62
C TYR A 313 7.64 14.94 -17.33
N VAL A 314 6.55 14.20 -17.54
CA VAL A 314 5.26 14.71 -17.98
C VAL A 314 4.13 14.22 -17.06
N ALA A 315 3.09 15.04 -16.96
CA ALA A 315 1.87 14.73 -16.21
C ALA A 315 0.63 15.13 -17.04
N PRO A 316 -0.54 14.51 -16.78
CA PRO A 316 -0.73 13.34 -15.91
C PRO A 316 -0.12 12.06 -16.52
N SER A 317 0.22 11.10 -15.67
CA SER A 317 0.71 9.79 -16.14
C SER A 317 -0.38 8.97 -16.83
N GLY A 318 -0.03 8.30 -17.93
CA GLY A 318 -0.88 7.35 -18.63
C GLY A 318 -0.78 5.90 -18.12
N ALA A 319 0.05 5.63 -17.11
CA ALA A 319 0.25 4.27 -16.58
C ALA A 319 -1.01 3.73 -15.89
N ALA A 320 -1.28 2.43 -16.08
CA ALA A 320 -2.40 1.75 -15.44
C ALA A 320 -2.15 1.56 -13.94
N ASP A 321 -3.18 1.69 -13.12
CA ASP A 321 -3.07 1.59 -11.66
C ASP A 321 -2.50 0.22 -11.25
N GLU A 322 -2.88 -0.87 -11.91
CA GLU A 322 -2.34 -2.20 -11.61
C GLU A 322 -0.83 -2.30 -11.83
N GLN A 323 -0.28 -1.54 -12.78
CA GLN A 323 1.16 -1.50 -13.02
C GLN A 323 1.87 -0.67 -11.95
N LEU A 324 1.27 0.46 -11.56
CA LEU A 324 1.81 1.32 -10.52
C LEU A 324 1.86 0.61 -9.17
N GLN A 325 0.86 -0.21 -8.84
CA GLN A 325 0.84 -1.00 -7.61
C GLN A 325 1.87 -2.14 -7.56
N LEU A 326 2.59 -2.42 -8.65
CA LEU A 326 3.69 -3.39 -8.67
C LEU A 326 5.06 -2.75 -8.42
N LEU A 327 5.14 -1.42 -8.36
CA LEU A 327 6.42 -0.71 -8.19
C LEU A 327 6.86 -0.71 -6.72
N PRO A 328 8.17 -0.58 -6.45
CA PRO A 328 8.67 -0.28 -5.11
C PRO A 328 8.01 0.99 -4.56
N GLY A 329 7.58 0.96 -3.29
CA GLY A 329 6.86 2.07 -2.65
C GLY A 329 5.34 1.96 -2.69
N ALA A 330 4.79 0.97 -3.40
CA ALA A 330 3.38 0.60 -3.31
C ALA A 330 3.01 0.09 -1.89
N PRO A 331 1.73 0.18 -1.48
CA PRO A 331 0.60 0.65 -2.29
C PRO A 331 0.54 2.18 -2.41
N PHE A 332 0.32 2.67 -3.64
CA PHE A 332 0.09 4.09 -3.90
C PHE A 332 -1.40 4.44 -3.75
N ARG A 333 -1.70 5.60 -3.19
CA ARG A 333 -3.05 6.15 -3.00
C ARG A 333 -3.48 6.85 -4.29
N LEU A 334 -4.00 6.06 -5.23
CA LEU A 334 -4.40 6.54 -6.55
C LEU A 334 -5.91 6.78 -6.62
N SER A 335 -6.30 7.82 -7.35
CA SER A 335 -7.68 8.06 -7.74
C SER A 335 -7.76 8.84 -9.06
N VAL A 336 -8.96 9.18 -9.51
CA VAL A 336 -9.17 10.09 -10.65
C VAL A 336 -8.44 11.43 -10.46
N ALA A 337 -8.33 11.91 -9.22
CA ALA A 337 -7.58 13.12 -8.88
C ALA A 337 -6.09 13.00 -9.21
N SER A 338 -5.51 11.81 -9.08
CA SER A 338 -4.11 11.54 -9.43
C SER A 338 -3.83 11.75 -10.93
N ARG A 339 -4.89 11.75 -11.75
CA ARG A 339 -4.83 11.97 -13.20
C ARG A 339 -5.29 13.36 -13.61
N GLY A 340 -5.41 14.28 -12.65
CA GLY A 340 -5.84 15.66 -12.90
C GLY A 340 -7.34 15.82 -13.13
N GLU A 341 -8.13 14.76 -12.93
CA GLU A 341 -9.59 14.85 -13.03
C GLU A 341 -10.20 15.56 -11.81
N PRO A 342 -11.39 16.17 -11.97
CA PRO A 342 -12.11 16.78 -10.85
C PRO A 342 -12.47 15.75 -9.76
N PHE A 343 -12.30 16.15 -8.50
CA PHE A 343 -12.66 15.35 -7.33
C PHE A 343 -13.33 16.21 -6.26
N ALA A 344 -14.15 15.59 -5.43
CA ALA A 344 -14.85 16.26 -4.35
C ALA A 344 -14.02 16.25 -3.06
N VAL A 345 -14.00 17.39 -2.38
CA VAL A 345 -13.57 17.54 -0.99
C VAL A 345 -14.84 17.77 -0.17
N THR A 346 -15.17 16.88 0.75
CA THR A 346 -16.45 16.94 1.49
C THR A 346 -16.27 17.35 2.95
N GLY A 347 -15.11 17.06 3.55
CA GLY A 347 -14.83 17.28 4.97
C GLY A 347 -14.04 18.55 5.31
N GLY A 348 -13.90 19.49 4.36
CA GLY A 348 -13.07 20.68 4.59
C GLY A 348 -11.56 20.40 4.60
N ARG A 349 -11.15 19.21 4.14
CA ARG A 349 -9.76 18.78 4.02
C ARG A 349 -9.62 17.74 2.90
N MET A 350 -8.47 17.73 2.22
CA MET A 350 -8.18 16.82 1.10
C MET A 350 -7.50 15.53 1.59
N ASP A 351 -8.10 14.36 1.35
CA ASP A 351 -7.46 13.07 1.61
C ASP A 351 -6.12 12.96 0.83
N PRO A 352 -5.08 12.38 1.43
CA PRO A 352 -3.76 12.36 0.83
C PRO A 352 -3.74 11.46 -0.41
N LEU A 353 -2.98 11.88 -1.41
CA LEU A 353 -3.09 11.39 -2.77
C LEU A 353 -1.69 11.30 -3.40
N ASP A 354 -1.47 10.27 -4.21
CA ASP A 354 -0.18 10.08 -4.89
C ASP A 354 -0.31 10.40 -6.38
N LEU A 355 0.70 11.09 -6.93
CA LEU A 355 0.72 11.65 -8.28
C LEU A 355 1.81 10.98 -9.12
N PRO A 356 1.46 10.03 -9.98
CA PRO A 356 2.40 9.45 -10.92
C PRO A 356 2.76 10.46 -12.02
N VAL A 357 4.05 10.58 -12.32
CA VAL A 357 4.58 11.33 -13.46
C VAL A 357 5.38 10.42 -14.37
N ASP A 358 5.17 10.54 -15.68
CA ASP A 358 5.84 9.71 -16.66
C ASP A 358 7.22 10.28 -16.98
N PRO A 359 8.28 9.47 -17.03
CA PRO A 359 9.55 9.89 -17.61
C PRO A 359 9.32 10.38 -19.03
N ALA A 360 9.69 11.63 -19.28
CA ALA A 360 9.58 12.21 -20.59
C ALA A 360 10.68 11.61 -21.49
N ALA A 361 10.30 11.18 -22.69
CA ALA A 361 11.21 10.66 -23.71
C ALA A 361 11.28 11.61 -24.92
N PRO A 362 12.42 11.72 -25.61
CA PRO A 362 12.49 12.44 -26.88
C PRO A 362 11.63 11.71 -27.93
N ALA A 363 10.92 12.46 -28.77
CA ALA A 363 10.11 11.90 -29.85
C ALA A 363 10.91 11.92 -31.16
N LEU A 364 11.80 10.94 -31.32
CA LEU A 364 12.67 10.82 -32.48
C LEU A 364 11.98 10.08 -33.63
N SER A 365 12.13 10.58 -34.85
CA SER A 365 11.77 9.89 -36.09
C SER A 365 12.99 9.74 -36.99
N LEU A 366 13.16 8.57 -37.61
CA LEU A 366 14.25 8.25 -38.52
C LEU A 366 13.69 7.88 -39.91
N THR A 367 14.13 8.58 -40.95
CA THR A 367 13.79 8.28 -42.34
C THR A 367 15.05 7.89 -43.11
N LYS A 368 15.02 6.76 -43.80
CA LYS A 368 16.12 6.28 -44.66
C LYS A 368 15.74 6.36 -46.13
N THR A 369 16.62 6.92 -46.95
CA THR A 369 16.47 6.98 -48.41
C THR A 369 17.75 6.50 -49.10
N ALA A 370 17.59 5.78 -50.20
CA ALA A 370 18.68 5.42 -51.10
C ALA A 370 18.56 6.27 -52.37
N ARG A 371 19.69 6.78 -52.87
CA ARG A 371 19.69 7.62 -54.09
C ARG A 371 19.66 6.81 -55.39
N LEU A 372 19.86 5.49 -55.30
CA LEU A 372 19.72 4.55 -56.41
C LEU A 372 18.58 3.57 -56.10
N THR A 373 17.73 3.33 -57.09
CA THR A 373 16.67 2.29 -57.02
C THR A 373 17.11 0.96 -57.65
N HIS A 374 18.22 0.97 -58.40
CA HIS A 374 18.84 -0.20 -59.02
C HIS A 374 20.35 -0.06 -58.89
N ALA A 375 21.05 -1.16 -58.55
CA ALA A 375 22.50 -1.21 -58.44
C ALA A 375 23.02 -2.58 -58.91
N ALA A 376 24.16 -2.58 -59.59
CA ALA A 376 24.90 -3.75 -60.04
C ALA A 376 26.08 -4.06 -59.09
N PRO A 377 26.65 -5.29 -59.14
CA PRO A 377 27.93 -5.58 -58.49
C PRO A 377 29.01 -4.55 -58.88
N GLY A 378 29.69 -3.99 -57.88
CA GLY A 378 30.68 -2.91 -58.04
C GLY A 378 30.12 -1.48 -57.91
N ASP A 379 28.80 -1.27 -57.87
CA ASP A 379 28.21 0.07 -57.75
C ASP A 379 28.35 0.65 -56.34
N PHE A 380 28.42 1.98 -56.27
CA PHE A 380 28.35 2.76 -55.04
C PHE A 380 26.94 3.31 -54.84
N VAL A 381 26.29 2.93 -53.75
CA VAL A 381 24.93 3.32 -53.38
C VAL A 381 24.99 4.38 -52.27
N PRO A 382 24.60 5.64 -52.57
CA PRO A 382 24.50 6.68 -51.55
C PRO A 382 23.20 6.52 -50.75
N TYR A 383 23.33 6.56 -49.43
CA TYR A 383 22.23 6.59 -48.48
C TYR A 383 22.15 7.93 -47.76
N GLU A 384 20.93 8.32 -47.40
CA GLU A 384 20.64 9.49 -46.58
C GLU A 384 19.66 9.11 -45.46
N LEU A 385 20.05 9.37 -44.22
CA LEU A 385 19.32 9.14 -42.99
C LEU A 385 18.96 10.49 -42.38
N LEU A 386 17.67 10.79 -42.26
CA LEU A 386 17.14 11.98 -41.61
C LEU A 386 16.61 11.61 -40.23
N VAL A 387 17.24 12.15 -39.19
CA VAL A 387 16.74 12.09 -37.81
C VAL A 387 16.06 13.41 -37.49
N GLU A 388 14.81 13.36 -37.03
CA GLU A 388 14.09 14.54 -36.54
C GLU A 388 13.65 14.30 -35.10
N ASN A 389 13.88 15.27 -34.23
CA ASN A 389 13.32 15.27 -32.88
C ASN A 389 12.08 16.16 -32.84
N ARG A 390 10.90 15.51 -32.84
CA ARG A 390 9.60 16.19 -32.79
C ARG A 390 9.06 16.32 -31.37
N GLY A 391 9.84 15.91 -30.36
CA GLY A 391 9.45 15.94 -28.95
C GLY A 391 9.88 17.23 -28.26
N SER A 392 9.46 17.38 -27.00
CA SER A 392 9.81 18.54 -26.17
C SER A 392 11.20 18.47 -25.54
N LEU A 393 11.84 17.29 -25.56
CA LEU A 393 13.15 17.03 -24.95
C LEU A 393 14.23 16.75 -25.98
N SER A 394 15.46 17.16 -25.69
CA SER A 394 16.65 16.79 -26.47
C SER A 394 16.95 15.30 -26.32
N GLY A 395 17.28 14.62 -27.42
CA GLY A 395 17.83 13.27 -27.39
C GLY A 395 19.34 13.33 -27.23
N ALA A 396 19.90 12.69 -26.20
CA ALA A 396 21.35 12.71 -25.95
C ALA A 396 22.04 11.46 -26.51
N GLY A 397 23.24 11.63 -27.07
CA GLY A 397 24.11 10.53 -27.49
C GLY A 397 23.48 9.59 -28.52
N ILE A 398 22.79 10.13 -29.52
CA ILE A 398 22.03 9.32 -30.48
C ILE A 398 22.98 8.49 -31.35
N VAL A 399 22.67 7.20 -31.43
CA VAL A 399 23.36 6.22 -32.28
C VAL A 399 22.37 5.66 -33.29
N ILE A 400 22.69 5.78 -34.58
CA ILE A 400 21.94 5.13 -35.65
C ILE A 400 22.59 3.79 -35.95
N THR A 401 21.81 2.71 -35.85
CA THR A 401 22.25 1.37 -36.25
C THR A 401 21.66 1.04 -37.62
N ASP A 402 22.52 0.70 -38.57
CA ASP A 402 22.13 0.36 -39.93
C ASP A 402 22.65 -1.03 -40.32
N TRP A 403 21.75 -1.92 -40.73
CA TRP A 403 22.10 -3.27 -41.17
C TRP A 403 22.18 -3.30 -42.70
N LEU A 404 23.40 -3.32 -43.23
CA LEU A 404 23.61 -3.47 -44.65
C LEU A 404 23.17 -4.87 -45.13
N PRO A 405 22.50 -4.97 -46.30
CA PRO A 405 22.17 -6.25 -46.91
C PRO A 405 23.41 -7.11 -47.18
N ARG A 406 23.21 -8.42 -47.40
CA ARG A 406 24.30 -9.28 -47.87
C ARG A 406 24.82 -8.77 -49.22
N GLY A 407 26.14 -8.86 -49.42
CA GLY A 407 26.80 -8.33 -50.60
C GLY A 407 27.11 -6.82 -50.53
N PHE A 408 26.61 -6.07 -49.54
CA PHE A 408 26.98 -4.68 -49.36
C PHE A 408 28.13 -4.54 -48.35
N ARG A 409 28.92 -3.50 -48.53
CA ARG A 409 29.95 -3.04 -47.59
C ARG A 409 29.92 -1.54 -47.48
N TYR A 410 30.20 -1.02 -46.30
CA TYR A 410 30.38 0.41 -46.09
C TYR A 410 31.62 0.90 -46.85
N GLU A 411 31.54 2.10 -47.43
CA GLU A 411 32.68 2.76 -48.07
C GLU A 411 33.41 3.64 -47.04
N PRO A 412 34.66 3.32 -46.67
CA PRO A 412 35.43 4.09 -45.68
C PRO A 412 35.57 5.57 -46.06
N GLY A 413 35.48 6.44 -45.06
CA GLY A 413 35.55 7.89 -45.22
C GLY A 413 34.34 8.54 -45.90
N SER A 414 33.25 7.80 -46.15
CA SER A 414 32.07 8.33 -46.86
C SER A 414 31.04 9.02 -45.97
N ALA A 415 31.16 8.91 -44.64
CA ALA A 415 30.20 9.48 -43.70
C ALA A 415 30.25 11.01 -43.64
N VAL A 416 29.08 11.63 -43.81
CA VAL A 416 28.89 13.09 -43.74
C VAL A 416 27.66 13.38 -42.88
N LEU A 417 27.83 14.14 -41.80
CA LEU A 417 26.76 14.59 -40.91
C LEU A 417 26.56 16.10 -41.08
N ASP A 418 25.35 16.52 -41.44
CA ASP A 418 24.97 17.92 -41.66
C ASP A 418 25.91 18.70 -42.59
N GLY A 419 26.47 17.99 -43.58
CA GLY A 419 27.38 18.56 -44.57
C GLY A 419 28.86 18.55 -44.18
N ALA A 420 29.22 18.11 -42.97
CA ALA A 420 30.60 17.94 -42.53
C ALA A 420 30.99 16.45 -42.51
N THR A 421 32.20 16.13 -42.98
CA THR A 421 32.76 14.77 -42.86
C THR A 421 32.92 14.41 -41.39
N VAL A 422 32.52 13.18 -41.03
CA VAL A 422 32.63 12.64 -39.67
C VAL A 422 33.45 11.35 -39.67
N ASN A 423 33.77 10.85 -38.48
CA ASN A 423 34.41 9.54 -38.33
C ASN A 423 33.51 8.44 -38.92
N ASP A 424 34.16 7.40 -39.44
CA ASP A 424 33.49 6.18 -39.88
C ASP A 424 32.70 5.53 -38.72
N PRO A 425 31.62 4.79 -39.02
CA PRO A 425 30.84 4.09 -38.01
C PRO A 425 31.67 2.97 -37.36
N ASP A 426 31.30 2.58 -36.14
CA ASP A 426 31.78 1.29 -35.64
C ASP A 426 31.09 0.20 -36.46
N ILE A 427 31.87 -0.76 -36.96
CA ILE A 427 31.36 -1.85 -37.78
C ILE A 427 31.52 -3.15 -37.00
N ASP A 428 30.43 -3.88 -36.80
CA ASP A 428 30.45 -5.18 -36.12
C ASP A 428 31.30 -6.21 -36.88
N PRO A 429 31.71 -7.32 -36.23
CA PRO A 429 32.46 -8.41 -36.88
C PRO A 429 31.77 -9.01 -38.11
N ASP A 430 30.46 -8.81 -38.27
CA ASP A 430 29.71 -9.25 -39.44
C ASP A 430 29.96 -8.39 -40.70
N GLY A 431 30.66 -7.26 -40.55
CA GLY A 431 31.06 -6.34 -41.60
C GLY A 431 29.90 -5.56 -42.23
N ARG A 432 28.70 -5.58 -41.63
CA ARG A 432 27.47 -5.05 -42.21
C ARG A 432 26.61 -4.24 -41.24
N THR A 433 26.76 -4.45 -39.94
CA THR A 433 26.07 -3.64 -38.93
C THR A 433 26.91 -2.42 -38.62
N LEU A 434 26.38 -1.24 -38.96
CA LEU A 434 27.05 0.06 -38.83
C LEU A 434 26.44 0.82 -37.65
N HIS A 435 27.28 1.35 -36.76
CA HIS A 435 26.86 2.20 -35.65
C HIS A 435 27.39 3.63 -35.84
N PHE A 436 26.52 4.53 -36.29
CA PHE A 436 26.85 5.94 -36.46
C PHE A 436 26.49 6.73 -35.21
N ARG A 437 27.48 7.31 -34.53
CA ARG A 437 27.25 8.25 -33.43
C ARG A 437 27.03 9.65 -34.01
N ILE A 438 25.80 10.17 -33.90
CA ILE A 438 25.44 11.49 -34.45
C ILE A 438 25.41 12.60 -33.39
N GLY A 439 25.63 12.24 -32.12
CA GLY A 439 25.62 13.15 -30.98
C GLY A 439 24.21 13.46 -30.50
N ASP A 440 24.06 14.60 -29.85
CA ASP A 440 22.76 15.06 -29.33
C ASP A 440 21.90 15.62 -30.46
N VAL A 441 20.59 15.51 -30.31
CA VAL A 441 19.58 16.10 -31.21
C VAL A 441 18.62 16.92 -30.36
N ALA A 442 18.75 18.25 -30.43
CA ALA A 442 17.92 19.16 -29.66
C ALA A 442 16.44 19.05 -30.04
N ASN A 443 15.55 19.52 -29.17
CA ASN A 443 14.12 19.66 -29.48
C ASN A 443 13.94 20.48 -30.78
N GLY A 444 13.17 19.93 -31.72
CA GLY A 444 12.88 20.56 -33.01
C GLY A 444 14.03 20.47 -34.02
N GLU A 445 15.18 19.91 -33.64
CA GLU A 445 16.34 19.76 -34.52
C GLU A 445 16.15 18.62 -35.51
N ARG A 446 16.79 18.78 -36.67
CA ARG A 446 16.95 17.76 -37.70
C ARG A 446 18.43 17.54 -37.96
N ARG A 447 18.85 16.27 -38.01
CA ARG A 447 20.21 15.86 -38.39
C ARG A 447 20.14 15.00 -39.64
N VAL A 448 21.00 15.25 -40.60
CA VAL A 448 21.09 14.50 -41.86
C VAL A 448 22.44 13.81 -41.93
N LEU A 449 22.42 12.48 -41.83
CA LEU A 449 23.59 11.63 -42.06
C LEU A 449 23.55 11.08 -43.48
N ARG A 450 24.64 11.21 -44.21
CA ARG A 450 24.86 10.58 -45.52
C ARG A 450 26.04 9.65 -45.45
N TYR A 451 25.95 8.53 -46.15
CA TYR A 451 27.07 7.61 -46.31
C TYR A 451 26.94 6.85 -47.62
N VAL A 452 28.01 6.16 -48.02
CA VAL A 452 28.03 5.32 -49.22
C VAL A 452 28.27 3.88 -48.81
N ALA A 453 27.56 2.94 -49.45
CA ALA A 453 27.89 1.53 -49.40
C ALA A 453 28.14 1.03 -50.83
N HIS A 454 29.15 0.19 -51.02
CA HIS A 454 29.41 -0.45 -52.30
C HIS A 454 28.81 -1.86 -52.35
N VAL A 455 28.36 -2.26 -53.53
CA VAL A 455 27.93 -3.63 -53.82
C VAL A 455 29.17 -4.45 -54.17
N GLY A 456 29.39 -5.55 -53.48
CA GLY A 456 30.51 -6.46 -53.71
C GLY A 456 30.53 -6.95 -55.14
N ALA A 457 31.74 -6.98 -55.73
CA ALA A 457 32.03 -7.41 -57.09
C ALA A 457 32.30 -8.92 -57.18
#